data_AF-A0A8C7T2Y3-F1
#
_entry.id   AF-A0A8C7T2Y3-F1
#
_cell.length_a   1.000
_cell.length_b   1.000
_cell.length_c   1.000
_cell.angle_alpha   90.00
_cell.angle_beta   90.00
_cell.angle_gamma   90.00
#
_symmetry.space_group_name_H-M   'P 1'
#
loop_
_entity.id
_entity.type
_entity.pdbx_description
1 polymer ?
#
loop_
_entity_poly.entity_id
_entity_poly.type
_entity_poly.pdbx_seq_one_letter_code
_entity_poly.pdbx_strand_id
1 'polypeptide(L)'
;MSVDMNSQASDSNEDDFGGDIVDYYDGVAGDMEQQGADSFDPEEYQFTCLTYSEIQKVLCKEVNSIAAILKVLPAVAKLVLVHFHWQVSQILDRYKSNSSQLLSEAQVQPSSTCRSTPQSLQCGVCLQLVRRDALLALPCQHSFCKTCWEQHCTVLVKDGMGVGISCMAQDCSLQMPEDFVLPLLPGEELKDKYRRYLFRDYVESHFQLQLCPGADCPIVIQVQEPRARRVQCIRCNEVFCFKCRIMYHAPTDCPTIRRWLTKCADDSETANYISAHTKDCPKCNICIEKNGGCNHMQCSKCKHDFCWMCLGDWKTHGSEYYECSRYKENPDIVNQSQQAQAREALKKYLFYFERWENHNKSLQLEAQTYQRIQEKIQERVMNNLGTWIDWQYLQNAAKLLAKCRYTLQYTYPYAYYMESGPRKKLFEYQQAQLEAEIENLSWKVERADTYERGSEGELSANDRGDLENQMHIAEQRRRTLLKDFHDT
;
A
#
# COMPACT_ATOMS: atom_id res chain seq x y z
N MET A 1 -56.90 -15.71 -4.73
CA MET A 1 -56.11 -16.91 -5.04
C MET A 1 -54.67 -16.45 -5.14
N SER A 2 -54.02 -16.46 -3.99
CA SER A 2 -52.62 -16.07 -3.81
C SER A 2 -51.82 -17.36 -3.85
N VAL A 3 -50.76 -17.40 -4.65
CA VAL A 3 -49.83 -18.53 -4.68
C VAL A 3 -48.45 -17.99 -4.38
N ASP A 4 -47.94 -18.41 -3.23
CA ASP A 4 -46.60 -18.13 -2.71
C ASP A 4 -45.53 -18.69 -3.66
N MET A 5 -44.53 -17.86 -3.97
CA MET A 5 -43.29 -18.25 -4.63
C MET A 5 -42.16 -18.07 -3.61
N ASN A 6 -41.83 -19.18 -2.95
CA ASN A 6 -40.67 -19.29 -2.08
C ASN A 6 -39.73 -20.34 -2.69
N SER A 7 -38.59 -19.92 -3.24
CA SER A 7 -37.46 -20.82 -3.47
C SER A 7 -36.15 -20.04 -3.63
N GLN A 8 -35.42 -19.98 -2.52
CA GLN A 8 -33.99 -20.25 -2.40
C GLN A 8 -33.04 -19.33 -3.17
N ALA A 9 -32.56 -18.32 -2.44
CA ALA A 9 -31.28 -17.69 -2.66
C ALA A 9 -30.16 -18.75 -2.55
N SER A 10 -29.38 -18.90 -3.61
CA SER A 10 -28.12 -19.62 -3.57
C SER A 10 -27.04 -18.65 -3.08
N ASP A 11 -26.51 -18.92 -1.89
CA ASP A 11 -25.25 -18.37 -1.39
C ASP A 11 -24.15 -18.62 -2.42
N SER A 12 -23.70 -17.57 -3.09
CA SER A 12 -22.39 -17.54 -3.73
C SER A 12 -21.40 -17.06 -2.68
N ASN A 13 -20.57 -18.00 -2.19
CA ASN A 13 -19.42 -17.70 -1.34
C ASN A 13 -18.59 -16.59 -1.97
N GLU A 14 -18.50 -15.47 -1.26
CA GLU A 14 -17.46 -14.46 -1.44
C GLU A 14 -16.13 -15.10 -1.01
N ASP A 15 -15.41 -15.72 -1.94
CA ASP A 15 -14.03 -16.10 -1.71
C ASP A 15 -13.19 -14.82 -1.70
N ASP A 16 -12.65 -14.51 -0.52
CA ASP A 16 -11.69 -13.45 -0.22
C ASP A 16 -10.36 -13.73 -0.94
N PHE A 17 -10.26 -13.35 -2.22
CA PHE A 17 -9.11 -13.58 -3.12
C PHE A 17 -7.94 -12.58 -2.91
N GLY A 18 -7.73 -12.10 -1.67
CA GLY A 18 -6.68 -11.12 -1.34
C GLY A 18 -5.42 -11.68 -0.67
N GLY A 19 -5.52 -12.82 0.02
CA GLY A 19 -4.50 -13.28 0.99
C GLY A 19 -3.20 -13.87 0.40
N ASP A 20 -3.28 -14.70 -0.65
CA ASP A 20 -2.13 -15.55 -1.04
C ASP A 20 -1.06 -14.85 -1.92
N ILE A 21 -1.40 -13.73 -2.57
CA ILE A 21 -0.49 -13.07 -3.53
C ILE A 21 0.56 -12.19 -2.84
N VAL A 22 0.16 -11.55 -1.75
CA VAL A 22 0.99 -10.62 -0.97
C VAL A 22 2.09 -11.40 -0.27
N ASP A 23 1.73 -12.48 0.42
CA ASP A 23 2.66 -13.37 1.11
C ASP A 23 3.75 -13.92 0.17
N TYR A 24 3.39 -14.23 -1.09
CA TYR A 24 4.35 -14.72 -2.07
C TYR A 24 5.35 -13.64 -2.49
N TYR A 25 4.90 -12.48 -2.98
CA TYR A 25 5.83 -11.40 -3.37
C TYR A 25 6.68 -10.94 -2.17
N ASP A 26 6.11 -10.91 -0.97
CA ASP A 26 6.76 -10.40 0.23
C ASP A 26 7.85 -11.33 0.75
N GLY A 27 7.60 -12.65 0.75
CA GLY A 27 8.63 -13.66 1.05
C GLY A 27 9.74 -13.67 0.00
N VAL A 28 9.41 -13.38 -1.26
CA VAL A 28 10.36 -13.35 -2.35
C VAL A 28 11.28 -12.12 -2.31
N ALA A 29 10.73 -10.92 -2.08
CA ALA A 29 11.48 -9.68 -2.13
C ALA A 29 12.39 -9.44 -0.90
N GLY A 30 12.14 -10.12 0.22
CA GLY A 30 12.99 -10.07 1.43
C GLY A 30 14.25 -10.95 1.36
N ASP A 31 14.23 -12.04 0.57
CA ASP A 31 15.27 -13.09 0.57
C ASP A 31 16.33 -12.95 -0.54
N MET A 32 16.26 -11.93 -1.39
CA MET A 32 17.26 -11.74 -2.44
C MET A 32 18.57 -11.19 -1.84
N GLU A 33 19.44 -12.07 -1.34
CA GLU A 33 20.82 -11.71 -1.03
C GLU A 33 21.49 -11.14 -2.28
N GLN A 34 21.82 -9.85 -2.21
CA GLN A 34 22.49 -9.11 -3.27
C GLN A 34 23.86 -9.74 -3.56
N GLN A 35 23.98 -10.44 -4.68
CA GLN A 35 25.29 -10.70 -5.27
C GLN A 35 25.77 -9.43 -5.99
N GLY A 36 26.70 -8.71 -5.36
CA GLY A 36 27.50 -7.65 -5.98
C GLY A 36 27.48 -6.33 -5.20
N ALA A 37 28.64 -5.93 -4.68
CA ALA A 37 28.86 -4.71 -3.87
C ALA A 37 28.68 -3.37 -4.61
N ASP A 38 28.21 -3.35 -5.86
CA ASP A 38 28.09 -2.16 -6.72
C ASP A 38 26.66 -1.94 -7.29
N SER A 39 25.66 -2.61 -6.74
CA SER A 39 24.30 -2.63 -7.29
C SER A 39 23.36 -1.74 -6.45
N PHE A 40 23.23 -0.46 -6.81
CA PHE A 40 22.16 0.41 -6.28
C PHE A 40 20.79 -0.20 -6.63
N ASP A 41 20.05 -0.69 -5.63
CA ASP A 41 18.62 -1.01 -5.80
C ASP A 41 17.83 0.29 -5.60
N PRO A 42 17.10 0.80 -6.63
CA PRO A 42 16.27 2.01 -6.50
C PRO A 42 15.22 1.95 -5.38
N GLU A 43 14.96 0.75 -4.85
CA GLU A 43 14.00 0.48 -3.80
C GLU A 43 14.63 0.33 -2.41
N GLU A 44 15.96 0.42 -2.30
CA GLU A 44 16.65 0.38 -1.02
C GLU A 44 16.17 1.54 -0.14
N TYR A 45 15.71 1.20 1.06
CA TYR A 45 15.14 2.16 1.99
C TYR A 45 15.39 1.73 3.43
N GLN A 46 15.96 2.64 4.22
CA GLN A 46 16.29 2.36 5.62
C GLN A 46 15.09 2.65 6.51
N PHE A 47 14.64 1.63 7.23
CA PHE A 47 13.58 1.72 8.23
C PHE A 47 13.87 0.80 9.41
N THR A 48 13.22 1.06 10.54
CA THR A 48 13.30 0.23 11.75
C THR A 48 11.90 -0.16 12.21
N CYS A 49 11.75 -1.38 12.70
CA CYS A 49 10.53 -1.84 13.35
C CYS A 49 10.66 -1.67 14.86
N LEU A 50 9.77 -0.90 15.46
CA LEU A 50 9.77 -0.60 16.89
C LEU A 50 8.51 -1.14 17.56
N THR A 51 8.68 -1.60 18.79
CA THR A 51 7.58 -1.97 19.68
C THR A 51 6.93 -0.73 20.30
N TYR A 52 5.72 -0.90 20.83
CA TYR A 52 5.01 0.13 21.59
C TYR A 52 5.88 0.80 22.67
N SER A 53 6.64 0.01 23.44
CA SER A 53 7.49 0.50 24.54
C SER A 53 8.65 1.36 24.03
N GLU A 54 9.24 0.99 22.90
CA GLU A 54 10.34 1.74 22.28
C GLU A 54 9.85 3.07 21.70
N ILE A 55 8.73 3.05 20.97
CA ILE A 55 8.08 4.25 20.44
C ILE A 55 7.71 5.21 21.58
N GLN A 56 7.12 4.68 22.66
CA GLN A 56 6.73 5.51 23.80
C GLN A 56 7.95 6.24 24.38
N LYS A 57 9.14 5.61 24.44
CA LYS A 57 10.37 6.27 24.89
C LYS A 57 10.81 7.37 23.92
N VAL A 58 10.75 7.11 22.61
CA VAL A 58 11.09 8.09 21.56
C VAL A 58 10.18 9.32 21.67
N LEU A 59 8.86 9.12 21.65
CA LEU A 59 7.88 10.21 21.75
C LEU A 59 8.03 10.97 23.07
N CYS A 60 8.19 10.28 24.22
CA CYS A 60 8.38 10.94 25.51
C CYS A 60 9.62 11.84 25.53
N LYS A 61 10.73 11.43 24.91
CA LYS A 61 11.96 12.22 24.85
C LYS A 61 11.74 13.53 24.11
N GLU A 62 11.07 13.48 22.96
CA GLU A 62 10.75 14.68 22.16
C GLU A 62 9.76 15.59 22.89
N VAL A 63 8.69 15.02 23.44
CA VAL A 63 7.70 15.75 24.24
C VAL A 63 8.36 16.51 25.39
N ASN A 64 9.23 15.86 26.16
CA ASN A 64 9.91 16.50 27.29
C ASN A 64 10.86 17.61 26.84
N SER A 65 11.55 17.43 25.71
CA SER A 65 12.43 18.45 25.15
C SER A 65 11.63 19.70 24.74
N ILE A 66 10.51 19.52 24.03
CA ILE A 66 9.65 20.62 23.59
C ILE A 66 8.94 21.28 24.76
N ALA A 67 8.43 20.50 25.72
CA ALA A 67 7.80 21.03 26.93
C ALA A 67 8.73 21.97 27.70
N ALA A 68 10.02 21.59 27.84
CA ALA A 68 11.02 22.42 28.50
C ALA A 68 11.30 23.73 27.75
N ILE A 69 11.38 23.68 26.41
CA ILE A 69 11.65 24.87 25.57
C ILE A 69 10.45 25.84 25.56
N LEU A 70 9.25 25.30 25.38
CA LEU A 70 8.00 26.08 25.34
C LEU A 70 7.54 26.51 26.74
N LYS A 71 8.13 25.95 27.81
CA LYS A 71 7.74 26.18 29.22
C LYS A 71 6.27 25.84 29.48
N VAL A 72 5.80 24.72 28.94
CA VAL A 72 4.43 24.20 29.12
C VAL A 72 4.46 22.80 29.73
N LEU A 73 3.30 22.33 30.20
CA LEU A 73 3.16 20.95 30.67
C LEU A 73 3.35 19.95 29.51
N PRO A 74 3.88 18.74 29.76
CA PRO A 74 4.04 17.71 28.73
C PRO A 74 2.74 17.39 27.96
N ALA A 75 1.59 17.40 28.65
CA ALA A 75 0.28 17.19 28.04
C ALA A 75 -0.08 18.26 27.01
N VAL A 76 0.31 19.52 27.25
CA VAL A 76 0.13 20.64 26.32
C VAL A 76 1.13 20.54 25.16
N ALA A 77 2.38 20.18 25.45
CA ALA A 77 3.41 20.01 24.42
C ALA A 77 3.02 18.91 23.40
N LYS A 78 2.38 17.83 23.84
CA LYS A 78 1.83 16.79 22.96
C LYS A 78 0.82 17.35 21.96
N LEU A 79 -0.12 18.19 22.40
CA LEU A 79 -1.10 18.82 21.51
C LEU A 79 -0.42 19.71 20.45
N VAL A 80 0.59 20.48 20.85
CA VAL A 80 1.39 21.30 19.92
C VAL A 80 2.13 20.41 18.91
N LEU A 81 2.78 19.35 19.38
CA LEU A 81 3.50 18.41 18.52
C LEU A 81 2.59 17.75 17.49
N VAL A 82 1.43 17.25 17.93
CA VAL A 82 0.43 16.64 17.04
C VAL A 82 -0.06 17.63 15.98
N HIS A 83 -0.36 18.88 16.38
CA HIS A 83 -0.85 19.92 15.47
C HIS A 83 0.17 20.24 14.35
N PHE A 84 1.46 20.26 14.68
CA PHE A 84 2.54 20.53 13.72
C PHE A 84 3.20 19.26 13.18
N HIS A 85 2.51 18.12 13.23
CA HIS A 85 2.98 16.83 12.71
C HIS A 85 4.40 16.45 13.17
N TRP A 86 4.72 16.76 14.42
CA TRP A 86 6.01 16.50 15.06
C TRP A 86 7.21 17.17 14.38
N GLN A 87 6.99 18.19 13.55
CA GLN A 87 8.06 18.94 12.88
C GLN A 87 8.68 19.98 13.83
N VAL A 88 9.60 19.51 14.68
CA VAL A 88 10.26 20.30 15.72
C VAL A 88 10.86 21.61 15.22
N SER A 89 11.54 21.59 14.05
CA SER A 89 12.13 22.81 13.47
C SER A 89 11.09 23.90 13.22
N GLN A 90 9.94 23.54 12.64
CA GLN A 90 8.85 24.49 12.39
C GLN A 90 8.28 25.07 13.69
N ILE A 91 8.11 24.23 14.72
CA ILE A 91 7.62 24.65 16.04
C ILE A 91 8.58 25.68 16.66
N LEU A 92 9.89 25.40 16.64
CA LEU A 92 10.90 26.26 17.24
C LEU A 92 11.01 27.62 16.53
N ASP A 93 10.95 27.65 15.19
CA ASP A 93 11.05 28.89 14.44
C ASP A 93 9.80 29.78 14.59
N ARG A 94 8.61 29.17 14.65
CA ARG A 94 7.38 29.89 14.98
C ARG A 94 7.39 30.41 16.42
N TYR A 95 7.88 29.62 17.37
CA TYR A 95 7.94 30.03 18.77
C TYR A 95 8.88 31.22 18.99
N LYS A 96 10.02 31.27 18.29
CA LYS A 96 10.93 32.44 18.29
C LYS A 96 10.25 33.69 17.74
N SER A 97 9.37 33.52 16.75
CA SER A 97 8.67 34.63 16.09
C SER A 97 7.51 35.16 16.93
N ASN A 98 6.61 34.29 17.37
CA ASN A 98 5.47 34.66 18.22
C ASN A 98 4.95 33.43 19.00
N SER A 99 5.30 33.35 20.29
CA SER A 99 4.90 32.24 21.16
C SER A 99 3.38 32.15 21.39
N SER A 100 2.69 33.28 21.54
CA SER A 100 1.25 33.32 21.82
C SER A 100 0.43 32.91 20.60
N GLN A 101 0.89 33.29 19.41
CA GLN A 101 0.27 32.88 18.16
C GLN A 101 0.42 31.36 17.93
N LEU A 102 1.61 30.80 18.15
CA LEU A 102 1.83 29.35 18.03
C LEU A 102 0.90 28.55 18.96
N LEU A 103 0.77 28.96 20.22
CA LEU A 103 -0.10 28.28 21.19
C LEU A 103 -1.60 28.45 20.86
N SER A 104 -1.98 29.57 20.24
CA SER A 104 -3.35 29.78 19.76
C SER A 104 -3.66 28.96 18.51
N GLU A 105 -2.73 28.88 17.55
CA GLU A 105 -2.84 28.06 16.33
C GLU A 105 -2.96 26.58 16.68
N ALA A 106 -2.15 26.09 17.63
CA ALA A 106 -2.24 24.75 18.18
C ALA A 106 -3.47 24.53 19.09
N GLN A 107 -4.33 25.53 19.26
CA GLN A 107 -5.56 25.47 20.04
C GLN A 107 -5.35 25.10 21.52
N VAL A 108 -4.19 25.43 22.09
CA VAL A 108 -3.87 25.18 23.51
C VAL A 108 -3.97 26.43 24.38
N GLN A 109 -4.07 27.61 23.75
CA GLN A 109 -4.40 28.86 24.41
C GLN A 109 -5.58 29.55 23.71
N PRO A 110 -6.44 30.26 24.47
CA PRO A 110 -7.54 30.99 23.87
C PRO A 110 -7.03 32.17 23.06
N SER A 111 -7.61 32.38 21.87
CA SER A 111 -7.49 33.63 21.15
C SER A 111 -8.07 34.77 22.00
N SER A 112 -7.53 35.99 21.87
CA SER A 112 -7.87 37.18 22.67
C SER A 112 -9.36 37.59 22.67
N THR A 113 -10.21 36.87 21.93
CA THR A 113 -11.65 37.05 21.74
C THR A 113 -12.53 36.24 22.70
N CYS A 114 -11.99 35.40 23.59
CA CYS A 114 -12.81 34.71 24.62
C CYS A 114 -13.36 35.73 25.64
N ARG A 115 -14.58 36.22 25.40
CA ARG A 115 -15.31 37.09 26.34
C ARG A 115 -15.93 36.23 27.44
N SER A 116 -15.35 36.22 28.63
CA SER A 116 -15.99 35.62 29.79
C SER A 116 -17.06 36.57 30.37
N THR A 117 -18.30 36.09 30.50
CA THR A 117 -19.33 36.73 31.34
C THR A 117 -19.18 36.29 32.80
N PRO A 118 -19.60 37.10 33.79
CA PRO A 118 -19.29 36.90 35.19
C PRO A 118 -19.90 35.62 35.76
N GLN A 119 -19.06 34.87 36.49
CA GLN A 119 -19.32 33.94 37.60
C GLN A 119 -20.79 33.67 37.99
N SER A 120 -21.55 33.01 37.12
CA SER A 120 -22.81 32.38 37.53
C SER A 120 -22.48 31.06 38.25
N LEU A 121 -23.17 30.77 39.36
CA LEU A 121 -23.10 29.46 40.03
C LEU A 121 -23.86 28.38 39.24
N GLN A 122 -24.32 28.69 38.03
CA GLN A 122 -25.12 27.81 37.20
C GLN A 122 -24.27 27.24 36.06
N CYS A 123 -24.33 25.92 35.87
CA CYS A 123 -23.65 25.26 34.75
C CYS A 123 -24.36 25.59 33.42
N GLY A 124 -23.62 26.06 32.41
CA GLY A 124 -24.18 26.41 31.09
C GLY A 124 -24.70 25.23 30.25
N VAL A 125 -24.48 23.99 30.68
CA VAL A 125 -24.92 22.78 29.97
C VAL A 125 -26.16 22.17 30.63
N CYS A 126 -26.06 21.80 31.91
CA CYS A 126 -27.17 21.15 32.64
C CYS A 126 -28.11 22.13 33.37
N LEU A 127 -27.77 23.43 33.37
CA LEU A 127 -28.50 24.51 34.05
C LEU A 127 -28.65 24.32 35.57
N GLN A 128 -27.88 23.42 36.19
CA GLN A 128 -27.89 23.18 37.63
C GLN A 128 -27.04 24.21 38.39
N LEU A 129 -27.50 24.59 39.58
CA LEU A 129 -26.74 25.39 40.53
C LEU A 129 -25.69 24.51 41.23
N VAL A 130 -24.43 24.92 41.15
CA VAL A 130 -23.27 24.19 41.65
C VAL A 130 -22.42 25.13 42.49
N ARG A 131 -21.73 24.57 43.49
CA ARG A 131 -20.72 25.31 44.24
C ARG A 131 -19.61 25.76 43.28
N ARG A 132 -19.04 26.95 43.50
CA ARG A 132 -17.96 27.49 42.67
C ARG A 132 -16.77 26.51 42.57
N ASP A 133 -16.45 25.81 43.65
CA ASP A 133 -15.35 24.84 43.72
C ASP A 133 -15.60 23.56 42.90
N ALA A 134 -16.84 23.32 42.46
CA ALA A 134 -17.23 22.18 41.63
C ALA A 134 -17.26 22.49 40.14
N LEU A 135 -17.00 23.74 39.76
CA LEU A 135 -16.84 24.16 38.37
C LEU A 135 -15.39 23.99 37.94
N LEU A 136 -15.18 23.28 36.85
CA LEU A 136 -13.87 23.11 36.22
C LEU A 136 -13.80 23.96 34.96
N ALA A 137 -12.65 24.60 34.76
CA ALA A 137 -12.40 25.47 33.62
C ALA A 137 -11.06 25.16 32.96
N LEU A 138 -11.04 25.31 31.63
CA LEU A 138 -9.83 25.30 30.82
C LEU A 138 -9.25 26.73 30.74
N PRO A 139 -8.06 26.93 30.13
CA PRO A 139 -7.50 28.27 29.91
C PRO A 139 -8.43 29.28 29.19
N CYS A 140 -9.42 28.81 28.42
CA CYS A 140 -10.47 29.65 27.81
C CYS A 140 -11.49 30.23 28.81
N GLN A 141 -11.40 29.87 30.10
CA GLN A 141 -12.25 30.33 31.21
C GLN A 141 -13.71 29.88 31.15
N HIS A 142 -14.12 29.13 30.13
CA HIS A 142 -15.41 28.45 30.10
C HIS A 142 -15.48 27.41 31.24
N SER A 143 -16.47 27.57 32.11
CA SER A 143 -16.60 26.82 33.36
C SER A 143 -17.85 25.96 33.32
N PHE A 144 -17.71 24.66 33.60
CA PHE A 144 -18.82 23.71 33.64
C PHE A 144 -18.70 22.78 34.84
N CYS A 145 -19.81 22.17 35.27
CA CYS A 145 -19.77 21.24 36.40
C CYS A 145 -19.02 19.95 36.03
N LYS A 146 -18.39 19.32 37.03
CA LYS A 146 -17.65 18.06 36.87
C LYS A 146 -18.45 17.00 36.12
N THR A 147 -19.73 16.82 36.45
CA THR A 147 -20.58 15.81 35.82
C THR A 147 -20.79 16.02 34.32
N CYS A 148 -20.90 17.27 33.86
CA CYS A 148 -21.01 17.57 32.42
C CYS A 148 -19.70 17.26 31.71
N TRP A 149 -18.56 17.60 32.33
CA TRP A 149 -17.24 17.26 31.80
C TRP A 149 -17.01 15.74 31.72
N GLU A 150 -17.38 15.00 32.75
CA GLU A 150 -17.30 13.52 32.78
C GLU A 150 -18.13 12.90 31.65
N GLN A 151 -19.39 13.37 31.47
CA GLN A 151 -20.27 12.89 30.41
C GLN A 151 -19.72 13.21 29.01
N HIS A 152 -19.29 14.46 28.79
CA HIS A 152 -18.70 14.91 27.52
C HIS A 152 -17.46 14.08 27.14
N CYS A 153 -16.50 13.95 28.06
CA CYS A 153 -15.30 13.14 27.82
C CYS A 153 -15.64 11.67 27.61
N THR A 154 -16.59 11.12 28.37
CA THR A 154 -17.00 9.72 28.24
C THR A 154 -17.61 9.43 26.87
N VAL A 155 -18.48 10.31 26.37
CA VAL A 155 -19.10 10.14 25.05
C VAL A 155 -18.03 10.20 23.96
N LEU A 156 -17.20 11.25 23.95
CA LEU A 156 -16.18 11.42 22.91
C LEU A 156 -15.15 10.29 22.89
N VAL A 157 -14.71 9.81 24.07
CA VAL A 157 -13.78 8.68 24.14
C VAL A 157 -14.46 7.39 23.69
N LYS A 158 -15.75 7.18 23.99
CA LYS A 158 -16.50 6.01 23.48
C LYS A 158 -16.64 6.06 21.95
N ASP A 159 -16.72 7.24 21.37
CA ASP A 159 -16.75 7.46 19.92
C ASP A 159 -15.35 7.32 19.27
N GLY A 160 -14.31 6.97 20.05
CA GLY A 160 -12.96 6.67 19.53
C GLY A 160 -12.02 7.87 19.46
N MET A 161 -12.40 9.00 20.07
CA MET A 161 -11.59 10.23 20.06
C MET A 161 -10.43 10.14 21.06
N GLY A 162 -9.21 10.31 20.56
CA GLY A 162 -8.00 10.52 21.37
C GLY A 162 -7.68 12.01 21.46
N VAL A 163 -6.79 12.47 20.59
CA VAL A 163 -6.53 13.91 20.39
C VAL A 163 -7.73 14.53 19.67
N GLY A 164 -8.17 15.73 20.07
CA GLY A 164 -9.30 16.41 19.42
C GLY A 164 -10.43 16.79 20.37
N ILE A 165 -10.43 16.27 21.61
CA ILE A 165 -11.45 16.60 22.61
C ILE A 165 -11.36 18.10 22.93
N SER A 166 -12.39 18.86 22.54
CA SER A 166 -12.43 20.32 22.72
C SER A 166 -13.37 20.76 23.84
N CYS A 167 -13.26 22.04 24.21
CA CYS A 167 -14.17 22.70 25.13
C CYS A 167 -15.64 22.57 24.70
N MET A 168 -16.55 22.44 25.68
CA MET A 168 -18.01 22.36 25.45
C MET A 168 -18.67 23.69 25.07
N ALA A 169 -17.96 24.81 25.16
CA ALA A 169 -18.51 26.11 24.82
C ALA A 169 -18.69 26.27 23.30
N GLN A 170 -19.76 26.95 22.91
CA GLN A 170 -20.01 27.29 21.51
C GLN A 170 -18.83 28.10 20.94
N ASP A 171 -18.42 27.75 19.72
CA ASP A 171 -17.32 28.39 18.97
C ASP A 171 -15.96 28.36 19.69
N CYS A 172 -15.76 27.48 20.67
CA CYS A 172 -14.48 27.30 21.35
C CYS A 172 -13.74 26.06 20.84
N SER A 173 -12.70 26.26 20.04
CA SER A 173 -11.86 25.18 19.51
C SER A 173 -10.73 24.75 20.45
N LEU A 174 -10.70 25.24 21.70
CA LEU A 174 -9.61 24.94 22.63
C LEU A 174 -9.58 23.44 22.95
N GLN A 175 -8.43 22.82 22.69
CA GLN A 175 -8.17 21.40 22.90
C GLN A 175 -7.90 21.10 24.37
N MET A 176 -8.37 19.95 24.83
CA MET A 176 -8.22 19.47 26.20
C MET A 176 -6.97 18.61 26.35
N PRO A 177 -6.01 19.02 27.19
CA PRO A 177 -4.85 18.19 27.51
C PRO A 177 -5.25 16.86 28.17
N GLU A 178 -4.45 15.81 27.94
CA GLU A 178 -4.71 14.46 28.46
C GLU A 178 -4.78 14.39 30.00
N ASP A 179 -4.04 15.25 30.71
CA ASP A 179 -4.04 15.35 32.17
C ASP A 179 -5.32 16.01 32.72
N PHE A 180 -6.06 16.76 31.90
CA PHE A 180 -7.40 17.24 32.24
C PHE A 180 -8.46 16.17 31.98
N VAL A 181 -8.35 15.42 30.87
CA VAL A 181 -9.33 14.40 30.47
C VAL A 181 -9.27 13.14 31.35
N LEU A 182 -8.07 12.60 31.60
CA LEU A 182 -7.89 11.32 32.32
C LEU A 182 -8.59 11.25 33.69
N PRO A 183 -8.54 12.30 34.55
CA PRO A 183 -9.24 12.30 35.83
C PRO A 183 -10.77 12.32 35.73
N LEU A 184 -11.32 12.70 34.58
CA LEU A 184 -12.78 12.80 34.33
C LEU A 184 -13.37 11.50 33.76
N LEU A 185 -12.54 10.54 33.35
CA LEU A 185 -13.02 9.29 32.77
C LEU A 185 -13.37 8.26 33.87
N PRO A 186 -14.56 7.64 33.81
CA PRO A 186 -14.95 6.58 34.74
C PRO A 186 -14.24 5.26 34.44
N GLY A 187 -13.67 4.64 35.49
CA GLY A 187 -13.04 3.32 35.43
C GLY A 187 -11.70 3.29 34.69
N GLU A 188 -10.89 2.24 34.92
CA GLU A 188 -9.60 2.09 34.22
C GLU A 188 -9.77 1.61 32.78
N GLU A 189 -10.81 0.84 32.46
CA GLU A 189 -11.03 0.34 31.09
C GLU A 189 -11.17 1.47 30.07
N LEU A 190 -11.93 2.52 30.41
CA LEU A 190 -12.11 3.67 29.52
C LEU A 190 -10.86 4.54 29.43
N LYS A 191 -10.10 4.66 30.52
CA LYS A 191 -8.80 5.34 30.52
C LYS A 191 -7.79 4.61 29.65
N ASP A 192 -7.77 3.28 29.67
CA ASP A 192 -6.91 2.48 28.81
C ASP A 192 -7.31 2.55 27.34
N LYS A 193 -8.61 2.64 27.04
CA LYS A 193 -9.10 2.97 25.69
C LYS A 193 -8.59 4.35 25.25
N TYR A 194 -8.75 5.37 26.08
CA TYR A 194 -8.29 6.72 25.78
C TYR A 194 -6.76 6.79 25.55
N ARG A 195 -5.96 6.14 26.41
CA ARG A 195 -4.49 6.04 26.24
C ARG A 195 -4.10 5.41 24.90
N ARG A 196 -4.84 4.37 24.46
CA ARG A 196 -4.62 3.74 23.16
C ARG A 196 -4.95 4.67 21.98
N TYR A 197 -6.07 5.40 22.05
CA TYR A 197 -6.41 6.39 21.03
C TYR A 197 -5.39 7.52 20.96
N LEU A 198 -4.97 8.07 22.11
CA LEU A 198 -3.90 9.06 22.16
C LEU A 198 -2.61 8.53 21.52
N PHE A 199 -2.18 7.33 21.88
CA PHE A 199 -0.98 6.74 21.29
C PHE A 199 -1.09 6.58 19.76
N ARG A 200 -2.22 6.07 19.27
CA ARG A 200 -2.50 5.97 17.83
C ARG A 200 -2.37 7.34 17.16
N ASP A 201 -3.06 8.34 17.69
CA ASP A 201 -3.07 9.69 17.11
C ASP A 201 -1.67 10.35 17.17
N TYR A 202 -0.88 10.07 18.21
CA TYR A 202 0.53 10.51 18.30
C TYR A 202 1.40 9.87 17.21
N VAL A 203 1.24 8.57 16.98
CA VAL A 203 2.01 7.86 15.94
C VAL A 203 1.56 8.30 14.54
N GLU A 204 0.25 8.38 14.28
CA GLU A 204 -0.29 8.75 12.96
C GLU A 204 -0.01 10.20 12.58
N SER A 205 0.10 11.10 13.56
CA SER A 205 0.50 12.49 13.32
C SER A 205 2.01 12.66 13.11
N HIS A 206 2.84 11.69 13.50
CA HIS A 206 4.28 11.79 13.42
C HIS A 206 4.79 11.49 12.01
N PHE A 207 5.42 12.48 11.37
CA PHE A 207 5.86 12.39 9.97
C PHE A 207 6.83 11.22 9.66
N GLN A 208 7.64 10.78 10.63
CA GLN A 208 8.57 9.64 10.51
C GLN A 208 8.06 8.30 11.03
N LEU A 209 6.83 8.20 11.54
CA LEU A 209 6.28 6.96 12.10
C LEU A 209 5.04 6.50 11.34
N GLN A 210 4.87 5.19 11.24
CA GLN A 210 3.67 4.57 10.69
C GLN A 210 3.30 3.29 11.43
N LEU A 211 2.03 3.12 11.74
CA LEU A 211 1.50 1.86 12.27
C LEU A 211 1.57 0.79 11.19
N CYS A 212 1.94 -0.44 11.57
CA CYS A 212 1.79 -1.59 10.70
C CYS A 212 0.30 -1.82 10.40
N PRO A 213 -0.10 -2.05 9.12
CA PRO A 213 -1.49 -2.32 8.76
C PRO A 213 -1.93 -3.76 9.07
N GLY A 214 -0.99 -4.66 9.39
CA GLY A 214 -1.28 -6.06 9.71
C GLY A 214 -2.22 -6.21 10.92
N ALA A 215 -3.13 -7.18 10.84
CA ALA A 215 -4.14 -7.42 11.86
C ALA A 215 -3.51 -7.62 13.26
N ASP A 216 -3.99 -6.85 14.24
CA ASP A 216 -3.52 -6.86 15.62
C ASP A 216 -1.99 -6.75 15.80
N CYS A 217 -1.29 -6.12 14.84
CA CYS A 217 0.15 -5.94 14.89
C CYS A 217 0.52 -4.64 15.66
N PRO A 218 1.24 -4.72 16.80
CA PRO A 218 1.60 -3.55 17.60
C PRO A 218 2.95 -2.93 17.18
N ILE A 219 3.45 -3.28 15.99
CA ILE A 219 4.72 -2.75 15.47
C ILE A 219 4.48 -1.41 14.78
N VAL A 220 5.41 -0.50 15.01
CA VAL A 220 5.47 0.81 14.35
C VAL A 220 6.74 0.86 13.52
N ILE A 221 6.62 1.29 12.27
CA ILE A 221 7.74 1.51 11.37
C ILE A 221 8.25 2.94 11.57
N GLN A 222 9.55 3.09 11.79
CA GLN A 222 10.23 4.37 11.83
C GLN A 222 11.16 4.53 10.62
N VAL A 223 11.18 5.72 10.04
CA VAL A 223 12.04 6.08 8.90
C VAL A 223 12.76 7.39 9.16
N GLN A 224 13.91 7.61 8.53
CA GLN A 224 14.59 8.92 8.61
C GLN A 224 13.97 9.92 7.64
N GLU A 225 13.73 9.49 6.41
CA GLU A 225 13.17 10.33 5.35
C GLU A 225 11.82 9.77 4.88
N PRO A 226 10.68 10.40 5.23
CA PRO A 226 9.37 9.85 4.91
C PRO A 226 9.08 9.95 3.41
N ARG A 227 9.18 8.81 2.72
CA ARG A 227 8.95 8.69 1.28
C ARG A 227 7.97 7.55 1.02
N ALA A 228 7.39 7.52 -0.18
CA ALA A 228 6.52 6.43 -0.62
C ALA A 228 7.36 5.20 -0.99
N ARG A 229 7.98 4.57 0.01
CA ARG A 229 8.90 3.44 -0.17
C ARG A 229 8.34 2.17 0.46
N ARG A 230 8.86 1.03 -0.01
CA ARG A 230 8.56 -0.30 0.50
C ARG A 230 9.09 -0.43 1.92
N VAL A 231 8.25 -0.87 2.85
CA VAL A 231 8.64 -1.25 4.20
C VAL A 231 8.03 -2.60 4.53
N GLN A 232 8.69 -3.37 5.40
CA GLN A 232 8.25 -4.72 5.79
C GLN A 232 8.23 -4.84 7.31
N CYS A 233 7.13 -5.35 7.87
CA CYS A 233 7.03 -5.60 9.29
C CYS A 233 7.80 -6.87 9.69
N ILE A 234 8.76 -6.77 10.61
CA ILE A 234 9.51 -7.96 11.10
C ILE A 234 8.66 -8.98 11.88
N ARG A 235 7.46 -8.60 12.32
CA ARG A 235 6.61 -9.46 13.16
C ARG A 235 5.59 -10.23 12.35
N CYS A 236 4.87 -9.55 11.48
CA CYS A 236 3.78 -10.13 10.68
C CYS A 236 4.13 -10.26 9.19
N ASN A 237 5.34 -9.86 8.79
CA ASN A 237 5.84 -9.88 7.41
C ASN A 237 5.09 -9.01 6.40
N GLU A 238 4.01 -8.35 6.80
CA GLU A 238 3.26 -7.41 5.99
C GLU A 238 4.15 -6.37 5.32
N VAL A 239 4.03 -6.24 3.99
CA VAL A 239 4.75 -5.24 3.19
C VAL A 239 3.79 -4.20 2.64
N PHE A 240 4.16 -2.95 2.81
CA PHE A 240 3.30 -1.85 2.41
C PHE A 240 4.12 -0.62 2.04
N CYS A 241 3.46 0.33 1.39
CA CYS A 241 4.01 1.65 1.18
C CYS A 241 3.92 2.46 2.47
N PHE A 242 5.07 2.94 2.97
CA PHE A 242 5.12 3.76 4.19
C PHE A 242 4.15 4.95 4.14
N LYS A 243 4.04 5.66 3.01
CA LYS A 243 3.25 6.89 2.92
C LYS A 243 1.73 6.68 2.90
N CYS A 244 1.23 5.59 2.31
CA CYS A 244 -0.21 5.40 2.10
C CYS A 244 -0.80 4.16 2.78
N ARG A 245 0.03 3.30 3.38
CA ARG A 245 -0.37 2.09 4.13
C ARG A 245 -1.12 1.02 3.33
N ILE A 246 -1.13 1.13 2.01
CA ILE A 246 -1.59 0.05 1.12
C ILE A 246 -0.38 -0.69 0.54
N MET A 247 -0.66 -1.74 -0.22
CA MET A 247 0.35 -2.51 -0.97
C MET A 247 1.31 -1.60 -1.70
N TYR A 248 2.61 -1.93 -1.63
CA TYR A 248 3.64 -1.15 -2.28
C TYR A 248 3.43 -1.16 -3.81
N HIS A 249 3.67 -0.05 -4.48
CA HIS A 249 3.03 0.17 -5.79
C HIS A 249 3.94 0.89 -6.78
N ALA A 250 5.27 0.75 -6.66
CA ALA A 250 6.20 1.35 -7.62
C ALA A 250 6.05 0.70 -9.01
N PRO A 251 6.12 1.50 -10.11
CA PRO A 251 6.52 2.92 -10.17
C PRO A 251 5.39 3.93 -9.88
N THR A 252 4.15 3.49 -9.61
CA THR A 252 3.02 4.38 -9.40
C THR A 252 3.15 5.17 -8.09
N ASP A 253 2.75 6.44 -8.08
CA ASP A 253 2.66 7.26 -6.87
C ASP A 253 1.35 7.01 -6.09
N CYS A 254 1.35 7.28 -4.77
CA CYS A 254 0.19 6.97 -3.91
C CYS A 254 -1.15 7.57 -4.40
N PRO A 255 -1.21 8.85 -4.85
CA PRO A 255 -2.44 9.40 -5.44
C PRO A 255 -2.96 8.62 -6.65
N THR A 256 -2.08 8.22 -7.56
CA THR A 256 -2.46 7.53 -8.79
C THR A 256 -2.97 6.13 -8.53
N ILE A 257 -2.30 5.36 -7.66
CA ILE A 257 -2.79 4.01 -7.35
C ILE A 257 -4.12 4.06 -6.58
N ARG A 258 -4.34 5.03 -5.69
CA ARG A 258 -5.65 5.20 -5.03
C ARG A 258 -6.75 5.48 -6.05
N ARG A 259 -6.50 6.41 -6.98
CA ARG A 259 -7.45 6.69 -8.08
C ARG A 259 -7.74 5.45 -8.93
N TRP A 260 -6.72 4.64 -9.20
CA TRP A 260 -6.87 3.39 -9.93
C TRP A 260 -7.75 2.38 -9.17
N LEU A 261 -7.44 2.12 -7.90
CA LEU A 261 -8.19 1.18 -7.07
C LEU A 261 -9.64 1.63 -6.85
N THR A 262 -9.90 2.91 -6.61
CA THR A 262 -11.26 3.45 -6.57
C THR A 262 -12.00 3.22 -7.88
N LYS A 263 -11.35 3.50 -9.02
CA LYS A 263 -11.95 3.24 -10.34
C LYS A 263 -12.27 1.76 -10.57
N CYS A 264 -11.39 0.85 -10.14
CA CYS A 264 -11.65 -0.59 -10.21
C CYS A 264 -12.84 -1.03 -9.35
N ALA A 265 -13.02 -0.43 -8.17
CA ALA A 265 -14.18 -0.71 -7.33
C ALA A 265 -15.49 -0.23 -8.01
N ASP A 266 -15.47 0.98 -8.57
CA ASP A 266 -16.65 1.61 -9.19
C ASP A 266 -17.07 0.91 -10.50
N ASP A 267 -16.12 0.42 -11.31
CA ASP A 267 -16.38 -0.20 -12.63
C ASP A 267 -16.41 -1.75 -12.60
N SER A 268 -16.44 -2.35 -11.41
CA SER A 268 -16.29 -3.80 -11.15
C SER A 268 -17.26 -4.69 -11.95
N GLU A 269 -18.53 -4.27 -12.11
CA GLU A 269 -19.54 -5.02 -12.89
C GLU A 269 -19.21 -5.11 -14.39
N THR A 270 -18.55 -4.09 -14.97
CA THR A 270 -18.14 -4.09 -16.38
C THR A 270 -16.85 -4.88 -16.59
N ALA A 271 -15.96 -4.86 -15.59
CA ALA A 271 -14.70 -5.59 -15.59
C ALA A 271 -14.89 -7.10 -15.43
N ASN A 272 -15.78 -7.52 -14.52
CA ASN A 272 -16.06 -8.93 -14.23
C ASN A 272 -16.67 -9.68 -15.42
N TYR A 273 -17.45 -9.00 -16.27
CA TYR A 273 -18.05 -9.60 -17.48
C TYR A 273 -17.01 -10.02 -18.54
N ILE A 274 -15.79 -9.48 -18.51
CA ILE A 274 -14.79 -9.62 -19.59
C ILE A 274 -13.69 -10.64 -19.25
N SER A 275 -13.50 -10.99 -17.97
CA SER A 275 -12.42 -11.90 -17.56
C SER A 275 -12.77 -13.39 -17.81
N ALA A 276 -12.62 -13.83 -19.05
CA ALA A 276 -12.68 -15.26 -19.38
C ALA A 276 -11.39 -15.96 -18.93
N HIS A 277 -11.53 -16.99 -18.09
CA HIS A 277 -10.42 -17.88 -17.69
C HIS A 277 -9.92 -18.77 -18.85
N THR A 278 -10.67 -18.78 -19.95
CA THR A 278 -10.39 -19.54 -21.15
C THR A 278 -10.39 -18.63 -22.38
N LYS A 279 -9.53 -18.94 -23.35
CA LYS A 279 -9.48 -18.26 -24.66
C LYS A 279 -9.29 -19.29 -25.76
N ASP A 280 -9.76 -18.99 -26.96
CA ASP A 280 -9.59 -19.87 -28.12
C ASP A 280 -8.23 -19.65 -28.81
N CYS A 281 -7.60 -20.74 -29.24
CA CYS A 281 -6.39 -20.67 -30.05
C CYS A 281 -6.65 -19.89 -31.36
N PRO A 282 -5.86 -18.84 -31.68
CA PRO A 282 -6.10 -18.01 -32.88
C PRO A 282 -5.92 -18.77 -34.21
N LYS A 283 -5.29 -19.95 -34.20
CA LYS A 283 -5.02 -20.75 -35.41
C LYS A 283 -5.99 -21.92 -35.60
N CYS A 284 -6.43 -22.56 -34.52
CA CYS A 284 -7.22 -23.80 -34.60
C CYS A 284 -8.50 -23.81 -33.76
N ASN A 285 -8.79 -22.68 -33.08
CA ASN A 285 -10.01 -22.40 -32.33
C ASN A 285 -10.35 -23.44 -31.26
N ILE A 286 -9.36 -24.16 -30.75
CA ILE A 286 -9.54 -24.99 -29.56
C ILE A 286 -9.48 -24.09 -28.34
N CYS A 287 -10.41 -24.30 -27.41
CA CYS A 287 -10.44 -23.64 -26.12
C CYS A 287 -9.20 -24.03 -25.30
N ILE A 288 -8.50 -23.02 -24.76
CA ILE A 288 -7.29 -23.13 -23.95
C ILE A 288 -7.55 -22.44 -22.61
N GLU A 289 -7.19 -23.11 -21.53
CA GLU A 289 -7.14 -22.55 -20.17
C GLU A 289 -5.70 -22.15 -19.83
N LYS A 290 -5.54 -21.04 -19.11
CA LYS A 290 -4.23 -20.55 -18.68
C LYS A 290 -3.67 -21.46 -17.58
N ASN A 291 -2.50 -22.07 -17.81
CA ASN A 291 -1.91 -23.07 -16.90
C ASN A 291 -0.52 -22.66 -16.34
N GLY A 292 -0.22 -21.37 -16.39
CA GLY A 292 1.04 -20.77 -15.96
C GLY A 292 0.95 -19.25 -15.95
N GLY A 293 1.90 -18.60 -15.29
CA GLY A 293 2.01 -17.14 -15.27
C GLY A 293 2.52 -16.56 -16.58
N CYS A 294 3.21 -17.35 -17.41
CA CYS A 294 3.74 -16.89 -18.68
C CYS A 294 2.62 -16.58 -19.70
N ASN A 295 2.68 -15.41 -20.32
CA ASN A 295 1.76 -15.00 -21.39
C ASN A 295 2.18 -15.55 -22.76
N HIS A 296 3.37 -16.16 -22.88
CA HIS A 296 3.77 -16.94 -24.05
C HIS A 296 3.09 -18.31 -24.02
N MET A 297 2.08 -18.48 -24.85
CA MET A 297 1.28 -19.71 -24.90
C MET A 297 1.60 -20.52 -26.14
N GLN A 298 1.74 -21.83 -25.97
CA GLN A 298 1.87 -22.78 -27.08
C GLN A 298 0.65 -23.68 -27.13
N CYS A 299 -0.08 -23.66 -28.24
CA CYS A 299 -1.25 -24.51 -28.41
C CYS A 299 -0.88 -26.00 -28.35
N SER A 300 -1.50 -26.76 -27.45
CA SER A 300 -1.23 -28.20 -27.27
C SER A 300 -1.49 -29.02 -28.54
N LYS A 301 -2.50 -28.64 -29.33
CA LYS A 301 -2.93 -29.33 -30.56
C LYS A 301 -2.13 -28.92 -31.80
N CYS A 302 -2.05 -27.62 -32.11
CA CYS A 302 -1.45 -27.14 -33.37
C CYS A 302 -0.02 -26.60 -33.21
N LYS A 303 0.52 -26.58 -31.99
CA LYS A 303 1.88 -26.10 -31.64
C LYS A 303 2.19 -24.67 -32.08
N HIS A 304 1.15 -23.86 -32.31
CA HIS A 304 1.32 -22.44 -32.60
C HIS A 304 1.57 -21.67 -31.30
N ASP A 305 2.61 -20.85 -31.31
CA ASP A 305 2.99 -19.95 -30.23
C ASP A 305 2.31 -18.58 -30.42
N PHE A 306 1.63 -18.10 -29.39
CA PHE A 306 0.87 -16.85 -29.42
C PHE A 306 0.86 -16.16 -28.05
N CYS A 307 0.55 -14.86 -28.04
CA CYS A 307 0.41 -14.08 -26.81
C CYS A 307 -0.98 -14.23 -26.20
N TRP A 308 -1.07 -14.57 -24.92
CA TRP A 308 -2.34 -14.71 -24.20
C TRP A 308 -3.16 -13.42 -24.17
N MET A 309 -2.52 -12.25 -24.14
CA MET A 309 -3.20 -10.97 -24.01
C MET A 309 -3.88 -10.53 -25.31
N CYS A 310 -3.14 -10.46 -26.40
CA CYS A 310 -3.64 -9.92 -27.66
C CYS A 310 -3.96 -10.99 -28.73
N LEU A 311 -3.68 -12.26 -28.45
CA LEU A 311 -3.84 -13.39 -29.39
C LEU A 311 -3.00 -13.29 -30.68
N GLY A 312 -2.01 -12.39 -30.71
CA GLY A 312 -1.07 -12.23 -31.82
C GLY A 312 0.03 -13.31 -31.82
N ASP A 313 0.70 -13.47 -32.98
CA ASP A 313 1.82 -14.40 -33.15
C ASP A 313 2.99 -14.01 -32.23
N TRP A 314 3.54 -14.99 -31.51
CA TRP A 314 4.67 -14.75 -30.61
C TRP A 314 5.96 -14.36 -31.35
N LYS A 315 6.13 -14.82 -32.59
CA LYS A 315 7.35 -14.53 -33.37
C LYS A 315 7.50 -13.04 -33.68
N THR A 316 6.40 -12.34 -33.94
CA THR A 316 6.43 -10.89 -34.19
C THR A 316 6.38 -10.09 -32.89
N HIS A 317 5.96 -10.71 -31.78
CA HIS A 317 5.95 -10.06 -30.46
C HIS A 317 7.33 -9.56 -30.02
N GLY A 318 8.42 -10.20 -30.40
CA GLY A 318 9.77 -9.73 -30.05
C GLY A 318 10.12 -8.34 -30.62
N SER A 319 9.62 -8.01 -31.81
CA SER A 319 9.81 -6.70 -32.46
C SER A 319 8.63 -5.73 -32.23
N GLU A 320 7.44 -6.27 -32.00
CA GLU A 320 6.18 -5.51 -31.90
C GLU A 320 5.63 -5.45 -30.46
N TYR A 321 6.43 -5.85 -29.45
CA TYR A 321 6.00 -5.86 -28.04
C TYR A 321 5.42 -4.51 -27.61
N TYR A 322 6.05 -3.44 -28.11
CA TYR A 322 5.62 -2.05 -27.90
C TYR A 322 4.17 -1.79 -28.34
N GLU A 323 3.65 -2.51 -29.33
CA GLU A 323 2.26 -2.36 -29.78
C GLU A 323 1.26 -3.14 -28.91
N CYS A 324 1.70 -4.22 -28.26
CA CYS A 324 0.85 -5.02 -27.38
C CYS A 324 0.57 -4.29 -26.05
N SER A 325 1.58 -3.65 -25.47
CA SER A 325 1.48 -2.98 -24.17
C SER A 325 0.89 -1.57 -24.25
N ARG A 326 0.85 -0.96 -25.44
CA ARG A 326 0.45 0.44 -25.65
C ARG A 326 -0.99 0.59 -26.16
N TYR A 327 -1.76 1.48 -25.52
CA TYR A 327 -3.09 1.84 -26.02
C TYR A 327 -2.99 2.82 -27.20
N LYS A 328 -3.64 2.49 -28.32
CA LYS A 328 -3.71 3.35 -29.51
C LYS A 328 -4.91 4.29 -29.38
N GLU A 329 -4.67 5.50 -28.86
CA GLU A 329 -5.70 6.54 -28.73
C GLU A 329 -6.22 7.01 -30.09
N ASN A 330 -7.53 7.23 -30.21
CA ASN A 330 -8.14 7.87 -31.39
C ASN A 330 -8.12 9.40 -31.21
N PRO A 331 -7.26 10.14 -31.93
CA PRO A 331 -7.11 11.59 -31.74
C PRO A 331 -8.38 12.38 -32.11
N ASP A 332 -9.23 11.83 -32.98
CA ASP A 332 -10.44 12.51 -33.45
C ASP A 332 -11.62 12.38 -32.47
N ILE A 333 -11.46 11.61 -31.38
CA ILE A 333 -12.56 11.31 -30.44
C ILE A 333 -13.10 12.55 -29.73
N VAL A 334 -12.26 13.57 -29.49
CA VAL A 334 -12.63 14.81 -28.80
C VAL A 334 -13.72 15.57 -29.55
N ASN A 335 -13.77 15.40 -30.88
CA ASN A 335 -14.76 16.06 -31.74
C ASN A 335 -16.04 15.22 -31.93
N GLN A 336 -16.12 14.03 -31.33
CA GLN A 336 -17.27 13.13 -31.46
C GLN A 336 -18.30 13.32 -30.33
N SER A 337 -19.44 12.65 -30.44
CA SER A 337 -20.51 12.69 -29.44
C SER A 337 -20.01 12.26 -28.04
N GLN A 338 -20.66 12.76 -26.98
CA GLN A 338 -20.38 12.34 -25.60
C GLN A 338 -20.46 10.82 -25.41
N GLN A 339 -21.38 10.14 -26.11
CA GLN A 339 -21.49 8.69 -26.08
C GLN A 339 -20.26 8.01 -26.70
N ALA A 340 -19.72 8.54 -27.79
CA ALA A 340 -18.50 8.01 -28.40
C ALA A 340 -17.29 8.22 -27.47
N GLN A 341 -17.17 9.40 -26.86
CA GLN A 341 -16.12 9.69 -25.87
C GLN A 341 -16.19 8.76 -24.66
N ALA A 342 -17.39 8.51 -24.12
CA ALA A 342 -17.59 7.59 -22.99
C ALA A 342 -17.20 6.15 -23.36
N ARG A 343 -17.57 5.67 -24.56
CA ARG A 343 -17.17 4.35 -25.05
C ARG A 343 -15.65 4.22 -25.22
N GLU A 344 -15.00 5.26 -25.73
CA GLU A 344 -13.54 5.27 -25.90
C GLU A 344 -12.82 5.30 -24.54
N ALA A 345 -13.33 6.08 -23.58
CA ALA A 345 -12.82 6.09 -22.22
C ALA A 345 -12.94 4.71 -21.55
N LEU A 346 -14.07 4.02 -21.74
CA LEU A 346 -14.27 2.66 -21.25
C LEU A 346 -13.31 1.66 -21.92
N LYS A 347 -13.14 1.72 -23.25
CA LYS A 347 -12.16 0.88 -23.97
C LYS A 347 -10.73 1.07 -23.44
N LYS A 348 -10.33 2.33 -23.23
CA LYS A 348 -9.04 2.65 -22.63
C LYS A 348 -8.92 2.03 -21.25
N TYR A 349 -9.92 2.21 -20.38
CA TYR A 349 -9.89 1.61 -19.05
C TYR A 349 -9.73 0.09 -19.10
N LEU A 350 -10.57 -0.60 -19.88
CA LEU A 350 -10.53 -2.07 -20.02
C LEU A 350 -9.17 -2.56 -20.52
N PHE A 351 -8.56 -1.87 -21.48
CA PHE A 351 -7.23 -2.21 -21.97
C PHE A 351 -6.17 -2.28 -20.86
N TYR A 352 -6.14 -1.26 -19.98
CA TYR A 352 -5.17 -1.21 -18.88
C TYR A 352 -5.57 -2.12 -17.73
N PHE A 353 -6.88 -2.25 -17.46
CA PHE A 353 -7.41 -3.14 -16.42
C PHE A 353 -7.09 -4.60 -16.70
N GLU A 354 -7.39 -5.10 -17.90
CA GLU A 354 -7.11 -6.48 -18.31
C GLU A 354 -5.63 -6.83 -18.17
N ARG A 355 -4.72 -5.89 -18.46
CA ARG A 355 -3.27 -6.10 -18.31
C ARG A 355 -2.84 -6.11 -16.86
N TRP A 356 -3.31 -5.16 -16.06
CA TRP A 356 -3.06 -5.11 -14.61
C TRP A 356 -3.57 -6.39 -13.92
N GLU A 357 -4.80 -6.80 -14.19
CA GLU A 357 -5.42 -8.01 -13.65
C GLU A 357 -4.73 -9.28 -14.15
N ASN A 358 -4.36 -9.36 -15.43
CA ASN A 358 -3.65 -10.51 -15.97
C ASN A 358 -2.29 -10.70 -15.30
N HIS A 359 -1.55 -9.62 -15.04
CA HIS A 359 -0.27 -9.71 -14.32
C HIS A 359 -0.46 -10.11 -12.86
N ASN A 360 -1.55 -9.68 -12.22
CA ASN A 360 -1.95 -10.16 -10.90
C ASN A 360 -2.20 -11.68 -10.89
N LYS A 361 -3.01 -12.17 -11.85
CA LYS A 361 -3.29 -13.61 -12.03
C LYS A 361 -2.02 -14.40 -12.36
N SER A 362 -1.15 -13.85 -13.20
CA SER A 362 0.14 -14.47 -13.53
C SER A 362 1.05 -14.61 -12.30
N LEU A 363 1.06 -13.61 -11.41
CA LEU A 363 1.85 -13.64 -10.17
C LEU A 363 1.35 -14.75 -9.22
N GLN A 364 0.02 -14.97 -9.15
CA GLN A 364 -0.56 -16.08 -8.38
C GLN A 364 -0.14 -17.46 -8.94
N LEU A 365 -0.13 -17.62 -10.26
CA LEU A 365 0.33 -18.87 -10.91
C LEU A 365 1.85 -19.08 -10.76
N GLU A 366 2.62 -18.00 -10.70
CA GLU A 366 4.05 -18.03 -10.41
C GLU A 366 4.34 -18.44 -8.96
N ALA A 367 3.48 -18.07 -8.00
CA ALA A 367 3.56 -18.56 -6.62
C ALA A 367 3.46 -20.09 -6.54
N GLN A 368 2.50 -20.67 -7.27
CA GLN A 368 2.35 -22.12 -7.38
C GLN A 368 3.55 -22.76 -8.09
N THR A 369 4.11 -22.07 -9.09
CA THR A 369 5.32 -22.54 -9.79
C THR A 369 6.54 -22.54 -8.87
N TYR A 370 6.69 -21.52 -8.02
CA TYR A 370 7.74 -21.48 -7.00
C TYR A 370 7.62 -22.64 -6.01
N GLN A 371 6.43 -22.94 -5.52
CA GLN A 371 6.19 -24.09 -4.63
C GLN A 371 6.57 -25.41 -5.31
N ARG A 372 6.15 -25.63 -6.57
CA ARG A 372 6.55 -26.81 -7.35
C ARG A 372 8.06 -26.92 -7.54
N ILE A 373 8.74 -25.80 -7.80
CA ILE A 373 10.21 -25.77 -7.90
C ILE A 373 10.83 -26.17 -6.56
N GLN A 374 10.32 -25.64 -5.45
CA GLN A 374 10.81 -25.96 -4.11
C GLN A 374 10.66 -27.45 -3.76
N GLU A 375 9.50 -28.05 -4.02
CA GLU A 375 9.24 -29.48 -3.80
C GLU A 375 10.19 -30.36 -4.63
N LYS A 376 10.43 -30.00 -5.90
CA LYS A 376 11.36 -30.74 -6.77
C LYS A 376 12.80 -30.64 -6.32
N ILE A 377 13.22 -29.46 -5.87
CA ILE A 377 14.56 -29.29 -5.30
C ILE A 377 14.72 -30.18 -4.07
N GLN A 378 13.71 -30.21 -3.19
CA GLN A 378 13.72 -31.10 -2.03
C GLN A 378 13.80 -32.57 -2.44
N GLU A 379 12.99 -33.02 -3.39
CA GLU A 379 13.03 -34.39 -3.92
C GLU A 379 14.43 -34.76 -4.46
N ARG A 380 15.07 -33.87 -5.23
CA ARG A 380 16.42 -34.11 -5.78
C ARG A 380 17.48 -34.21 -4.72
N VAL A 381 17.47 -33.28 -3.77
CA VAL A 381 18.40 -33.28 -2.64
C VAL A 381 18.22 -34.55 -1.81
N MET A 382 16.98 -34.98 -1.58
CA MET A 382 16.68 -36.25 -0.89
C MET A 382 17.16 -37.49 -1.66
N ASN A 383 17.11 -37.44 -3.00
CA ASN A 383 17.63 -38.49 -3.88
C ASN A 383 19.14 -38.40 -4.14
N ASN A 384 19.88 -37.53 -3.44
CA ASN A 384 21.32 -37.28 -3.61
C ASN A 384 21.72 -36.79 -5.01
N LEU A 385 20.80 -36.15 -5.74
CA LEU A 385 21.04 -35.53 -7.05
C LEU A 385 21.45 -34.06 -6.87
N GLY A 386 22.63 -33.84 -6.29
CA GLY A 386 23.17 -32.52 -5.96
C GLY A 386 22.71 -31.99 -4.60
N THR A 387 23.20 -30.80 -4.25
CA THR A 387 22.93 -30.11 -2.99
C THR A 387 21.92 -28.99 -3.19
N TRP A 388 21.38 -28.45 -2.10
CA TRP A 388 20.46 -27.32 -2.17
C TRP A 388 21.06 -26.10 -2.90
N ILE A 389 22.37 -25.87 -2.74
CA ILE A 389 23.12 -24.78 -3.38
C ILE A 389 23.14 -24.95 -4.91
N ASP A 390 23.24 -26.18 -5.40
CA ASP A 390 23.29 -26.45 -6.84
C ASP A 390 21.99 -26.04 -7.54
N TRP A 391 20.87 -26.02 -6.82
CA TRP A 391 19.53 -25.71 -7.35
C TRP A 391 18.99 -24.35 -6.92
N GLN A 392 19.66 -23.64 -6.01
CA GLN A 392 19.21 -22.35 -5.46
C GLN A 392 18.92 -21.30 -6.56
N TYR A 393 19.64 -21.37 -7.68
CA TYR A 393 19.45 -20.47 -8.82
C TYR A 393 18.02 -20.51 -9.39
N LEU A 394 17.33 -21.66 -9.35
CA LEU A 394 15.92 -21.77 -9.80
C LEU A 394 14.97 -21.04 -8.87
N GLN A 395 15.19 -21.13 -7.56
CA GLN A 395 14.41 -20.36 -6.58
C GLN A 395 14.67 -18.86 -6.73
N ASN A 396 15.94 -18.48 -6.93
CA ASN A 396 16.32 -17.08 -7.17
C ASN A 396 15.71 -16.54 -8.47
N ALA A 397 15.62 -17.37 -9.53
CA ALA A 397 14.97 -17.00 -10.79
C ALA A 397 13.47 -16.76 -10.61
N ALA A 398 12.77 -17.68 -9.93
CA ALA A 398 11.34 -17.53 -9.63
C ALA A 398 11.08 -16.32 -8.70
N LYS A 399 11.96 -16.08 -7.72
CA LYS A 399 11.94 -14.90 -6.86
C LYS A 399 12.06 -13.60 -7.68
N LEU A 400 13.09 -13.51 -8.51
CA LEU A 400 13.28 -12.32 -9.34
C LEU A 400 12.13 -12.11 -10.33
N LEU A 401 11.61 -13.19 -10.92
CA LEU A 401 10.46 -13.14 -11.82
C LEU A 401 9.25 -12.49 -11.14
N ALA A 402 8.89 -12.96 -9.95
CA ALA A 402 7.80 -12.39 -9.16
C ALA A 402 8.07 -10.91 -8.82
N LYS A 403 9.34 -10.55 -8.49
CA LYS A 403 9.73 -9.14 -8.25
C LYS A 403 9.46 -8.26 -9.47
N CYS A 404 9.92 -8.69 -10.64
CA CYS A 404 9.75 -7.97 -11.89
C CYS A 404 8.28 -7.88 -12.31
N ARG A 405 7.52 -8.98 -12.19
CA ARG A 405 6.10 -9.02 -12.55
C ARG A 405 5.25 -8.10 -11.67
N TYR A 406 5.54 -8.05 -10.36
CA TYR A 406 4.88 -7.12 -9.46
C TYR A 406 5.12 -5.65 -9.87
N THR A 407 6.38 -5.26 -10.13
CA THR A 407 6.67 -3.92 -10.66
C THR A 407 5.91 -3.64 -11.96
N LEU A 408 5.92 -4.60 -12.89
CA LEU A 408 5.23 -4.49 -14.17
C LEU A 408 3.72 -4.33 -14.00
N GLN A 409 3.07 -5.06 -13.09
CA GLN A 409 1.64 -4.88 -12.79
C GLN A 409 1.34 -3.40 -12.53
N TYR A 410 2.12 -2.75 -11.66
CA TYR A 410 1.94 -1.34 -11.32
C TYR A 410 2.44 -0.34 -12.37
N THR A 411 3.06 -0.77 -13.47
CA THR A 411 3.34 0.13 -14.61
C THR A 411 2.07 0.50 -15.38
N TYR A 412 1.05 -0.35 -15.37
CA TYR A 412 -0.18 -0.13 -16.13
C TYR A 412 -1.09 0.96 -15.55
N PRO A 413 -1.40 0.97 -14.23
CA PRO A 413 -2.06 2.11 -13.60
C PRO A 413 -1.32 3.43 -13.80
N TYR A 414 0.02 3.40 -13.74
CA TYR A 414 0.84 4.57 -14.02
C TYR A 414 0.62 5.09 -15.44
N ALA A 415 0.83 4.24 -16.46
CA ALA A 415 0.65 4.60 -17.87
C ALA A 415 -0.77 5.09 -18.23
N TYR A 416 -1.80 4.55 -17.58
CA TYR A 416 -3.19 4.98 -17.78
C TYR A 416 -3.38 6.46 -17.45
N TYR A 417 -2.84 6.90 -16.32
CA TYR A 417 -2.94 8.28 -15.82
C TYR A 417 -1.83 9.21 -16.31
N MET A 418 -0.79 8.70 -16.99
CA MET A 418 0.23 9.53 -17.63
C MET A 418 -0.35 10.36 -18.77
N GLU A 419 -0.01 11.65 -18.77
CA GLU A 419 -0.30 12.57 -19.87
C GLU A 419 0.43 12.17 -21.15
N SER A 420 -0.25 12.31 -22.29
CA SER A 420 0.32 12.00 -23.59
C SER A 420 1.45 12.98 -23.92
N GLY A 421 2.65 12.44 -24.18
CA GLY A 421 3.84 13.25 -24.45
C GLY A 421 5.11 12.40 -24.63
N PRO A 422 6.27 13.03 -24.85
CA PRO A 422 7.54 12.32 -25.04
C PRO A 422 7.91 11.43 -23.84
N ARG A 423 7.62 11.89 -22.60
CA ARG A 423 7.88 11.13 -21.38
C ARG A 423 7.05 9.85 -21.30
N LYS A 424 5.77 9.89 -21.70
CA LYS A 424 4.92 8.70 -21.79
C LYS A 424 5.40 7.73 -22.87
N LYS A 425 5.83 8.22 -24.04
CA LYS A 425 6.38 7.36 -25.09
C LYS A 425 7.64 6.61 -24.64
N LEU A 426 8.52 7.29 -23.90
CA LEU A 426 9.70 6.67 -23.29
C LEU A 426 9.29 5.62 -22.24
N PHE A 427 8.32 5.95 -21.38
CA PHE A 427 7.79 5.01 -20.39
C PHE A 427 7.24 3.74 -21.04
N GLU A 428 6.33 3.88 -22.00
CA GLU A 428 5.71 2.75 -22.71
C GLU A 428 6.75 1.90 -23.45
N TYR A 429 7.83 2.53 -23.96
CA TYR A 429 8.93 1.80 -24.57
C TYR A 429 9.69 0.96 -23.54
N GLN A 430 10.05 1.53 -22.39
CA GLN A 430 10.73 0.79 -21.33
C GLN A 430 9.83 -0.28 -20.69
N GLN A 431 8.54 0.00 -20.53
CA GLN A 431 7.52 -0.93 -20.06
C GLN A 431 7.46 -2.15 -20.98
N ALA A 432 7.35 -1.95 -22.29
CA ALA A 432 7.31 -3.04 -23.26
C ALA A 432 8.61 -3.86 -23.27
N GLN A 433 9.77 -3.22 -23.12
CA GLN A 433 11.04 -3.93 -22.99
C GLN A 433 11.08 -4.79 -21.72
N LEU A 434 10.70 -4.23 -20.57
CA LEU A 434 10.64 -4.98 -19.31
C LEU A 434 9.70 -6.18 -19.43
N GLU A 435 8.51 -5.97 -19.99
CA GLU A 435 7.50 -7.00 -20.13
C GLU A 435 7.97 -8.15 -21.04
N ALA A 436 8.61 -7.86 -22.17
CA ALA A 436 9.21 -8.88 -23.01
C ALA A 436 10.22 -9.76 -22.26
N GLU A 437 11.09 -9.15 -21.45
CA GLU A 437 12.11 -9.88 -20.70
C GLU A 437 11.52 -10.67 -19.52
N ILE A 438 10.44 -10.19 -18.91
CA ILE A 438 9.67 -10.92 -17.89
C ILE A 438 9.04 -12.17 -18.51
N GLU A 439 8.42 -12.06 -19.68
CA GLU A 439 7.79 -13.22 -20.31
C GLU A 439 8.83 -14.25 -20.79
N ASN A 440 9.99 -13.80 -21.27
CA ASN A 440 11.13 -14.68 -21.58
C ASN A 440 11.64 -15.40 -20.32
N LEU A 441 11.75 -14.70 -19.18
CA LEU A 441 12.15 -15.29 -17.91
C LEU A 441 11.11 -16.29 -17.41
N SER A 442 9.83 -15.90 -17.42
CA SER A 442 8.69 -16.74 -17.01
C SER A 442 8.65 -18.04 -17.81
N TRP A 443 8.82 -17.95 -19.14
CA TRP A 443 8.89 -19.12 -20.01
C TRP A 443 10.01 -20.09 -19.62
N LYS A 444 11.22 -19.57 -19.36
CA LYS A 444 12.37 -20.39 -18.94
C LYS A 444 12.14 -21.03 -17.57
N VAL A 445 11.60 -20.28 -16.60
CA VAL A 445 11.32 -20.77 -15.24
C VAL A 445 10.26 -21.88 -15.26
N GLU A 446 9.15 -21.69 -15.98
CA GLU A 446 8.08 -22.70 -16.06
C GLU A 446 8.51 -24.00 -16.76
N ARG A 447 9.54 -23.92 -17.60
CA ARG A 447 10.06 -25.04 -18.39
C ARG A 447 11.37 -25.60 -17.91
N ALA A 448 11.93 -25.08 -16.81
CA ALA A 448 13.20 -25.53 -16.24
C ALA A 448 13.24 -27.06 -16.08
N ASP A 449 12.09 -27.68 -15.77
CA ASP A 449 11.93 -29.14 -15.62
C ASP A 449 11.93 -29.94 -16.93
N THR A 450 11.64 -29.30 -18.07
CA THR A 450 11.49 -29.99 -19.36
C THR A 450 12.79 -30.07 -20.16
N TYR A 451 13.75 -29.18 -19.90
CA TYR A 451 15.05 -29.17 -20.56
C TYR A 451 15.91 -30.40 -20.20
N GLU A 452 15.56 -31.12 -19.14
CA GLU A 452 16.32 -32.25 -18.61
C GLU A 452 15.88 -33.62 -19.16
N ARG A 453 14.94 -33.65 -20.12
CA ARG A 453 14.52 -34.88 -20.81
C ARG A 453 15.37 -35.22 -22.04
N GLY A 454 16.52 -34.56 -22.19
CA GLY A 454 17.61 -34.99 -23.07
C GLY A 454 18.31 -36.21 -22.49
N SER A 455 18.64 -37.17 -23.35
CA SER A 455 19.36 -38.39 -22.96
C SER A 455 20.71 -38.04 -22.34
N GLU A 456 20.97 -38.59 -21.14
CA GLU A 456 22.14 -38.37 -20.27
C GLU A 456 21.97 -37.15 -19.35
N GLY A 457 21.60 -37.43 -18.09
CA GLY A 457 21.22 -36.46 -17.06
C GLY A 457 22.35 -35.55 -16.54
N GLU A 458 23.07 -34.90 -17.44
CA GLU A 458 23.90 -33.74 -17.14
C GLU A 458 23.13 -32.48 -17.56
N LEU A 459 22.96 -31.54 -16.63
CA LEU A 459 22.56 -30.18 -16.98
C LEU A 459 23.58 -29.63 -17.97
N SER A 460 23.14 -29.15 -19.14
CA SER A 460 24.02 -28.33 -19.94
C SER A 460 24.32 -27.06 -19.13
N ALA A 461 25.60 -26.81 -18.79
CA ALA A 461 26.02 -25.55 -18.16
C ALA A 461 25.51 -24.30 -18.92
N ASN A 462 25.16 -24.47 -20.20
CA ASN A 462 24.51 -23.45 -21.03
C ASN A 462 23.11 -23.06 -20.52
N ASP A 463 22.29 -24.00 -20.03
CA ASP A 463 20.90 -23.70 -19.63
C ASP A 463 20.84 -22.85 -18.35
N ARG A 464 21.73 -23.13 -17.39
CA ARG A 464 21.87 -22.31 -16.17
C ARG A 464 22.39 -20.91 -16.52
N GLY A 465 23.45 -20.82 -17.33
CA GLY A 465 24.00 -19.54 -17.77
C GLY A 465 22.97 -18.69 -18.53
N ASP A 466 22.15 -19.32 -19.38
CA ASP A 466 21.08 -18.65 -20.12
C ASP A 466 19.94 -18.16 -19.23
N LEU A 467 19.64 -18.85 -18.13
CA LEU A 467 18.66 -18.41 -17.13
C LEU A 467 19.21 -17.24 -16.30
N GLU A 468 20.43 -17.37 -15.78
CA GLU A 468 21.10 -16.31 -15.00
C GLU A 468 21.30 -15.03 -15.83
N ASN A 469 21.64 -15.15 -17.11
CA ASN A 469 21.70 -14.02 -18.03
C ASN A 469 20.32 -13.37 -18.24
N GLN A 470 19.26 -14.18 -18.41
CA GLN A 470 17.90 -13.66 -18.53
C GLN A 470 17.44 -12.92 -17.27
N MET A 471 17.76 -13.47 -16.10
CA MET A 471 17.53 -12.82 -14.80
C MET A 471 18.21 -11.45 -14.76
N HIS A 472 19.49 -11.38 -15.10
CA HIS A 472 20.23 -10.12 -15.11
C HIS A 472 19.60 -9.08 -16.04
N ILE A 473 19.21 -9.47 -17.25
CA ILE A 473 18.57 -8.57 -18.22
C ILE A 473 17.23 -8.06 -17.67
N ALA A 474 16.38 -8.94 -17.14
CA ALA A 474 15.07 -8.57 -16.59
C ALA A 474 15.20 -7.58 -15.41
N GLU A 475 16.10 -7.85 -14.46
CA GLU A 475 16.35 -6.94 -13.33
C GLU A 475 16.92 -5.60 -13.80
N GLN A 476 17.82 -5.60 -14.79
CA GLN A 476 18.38 -4.36 -15.34
C GLN A 476 17.31 -3.49 -16.01
N ARG A 477 16.37 -4.09 -16.76
CA ARG A 477 15.21 -3.38 -17.32
C ARG A 477 14.33 -2.80 -16.24
N ARG A 478 14.03 -3.59 -15.19
CA ARG A 478 13.20 -3.16 -14.05
C ARG A 478 13.83 -1.98 -13.33
N ARG A 479 15.13 -2.06 -12.99
CA ARG A 479 15.88 -0.99 -12.33
C ARG A 479 15.96 0.28 -13.17
N THR A 480 16.16 0.15 -14.48
CA THR A 480 16.20 1.30 -15.39
C THR A 480 14.86 2.03 -15.39
N LEU A 481 13.75 1.29 -15.51
CA LEU A 481 12.40 1.85 -15.45
C LEU A 481 12.13 2.54 -14.12
N LEU A 482 12.46 1.91 -12.99
CA LEU A 482 12.28 2.53 -11.69
C LEU A 482 13.16 3.78 -11.54
N LYS A 483 14.43 3.75 -11.95
CA LYS A 483 15.31 4.92 -11.87
C LYS A 483 14.76 6.13 -12.63
N ASP A 484 14.16 5.92 -13.80
CA ASP A 484 13.67 7.00 -14.66
C ASP A 484 12.30 7.56 -14.22
N PHE A 485 11.50 6.77 -13.48
CA PHE A 485 10.08 7.06 -13.21
C PHE A 485 9.60 6.93 -11.76
N HIS A 486 10.40 6.37 -10.83
CA HIS A 486 10.03 6.20 -9.41
C HIS A 486 10.51 7.36 -8.51
N ASP A 487 11.65 7.99 -8.86
CA ASP A 487 12.30 9.04 -8.06
C ASP A 487 11.98 10.48 -8.50
N THR A 488 11.08 10.65 -9.47
CA THR A 488 10.54 11.95 -9.91
C THR A 488 9.16 12.19 -9.32
#